data_AF-A0A959F1Y5-F1
#
_entry.id   AF-A0A959F1Y5-F1
#
_cell.length_a   1.000
_cell.length_b   1.000
_cell.length_c   1.000
_cell.angle_alpha   90.00
_cell.angle_beta   90.00
_cell.angle_gamma   90.00
#
_symmetry.space_group_name_H-M   'P 1'
#
loop_
_entity.id
_entity.type
_entity.pdbx_description
1 polymer ?
#
loop_
_entity_poly.entity_id
_entity_poly.type
_entity_poly.pdbx_seq_one_letter_code
_entity_poly.pdbx_strand_id
1 'polypeptide(L)'
;MKKLSLSTLFLLIWLGSLAGQSERDFTFYEDSTLSLYQQARWDQLAPLAREALQEGFDYYYLRMRLGIAYFETKRPQRAIPQFYRALRHNTDDPVAGEYLYYSLLYAGRADEARLFADAFSVKEGRQPHSGTLDLFANATYKWSDGRTEVGNLEDYSLGIRHSLGRRLTFSHTYECLRQHFVETIVTEEPPGNGNGPPVVATEERPYHFDQQFYRLNAQLQLKRGWQAGFTFNYAWVQSEDHDFEEQYYFGYLSKQLPALQLKAGLGHSNFHDTYQRQLGFDLTYYPLYNTDLYVHGSCILKEETGSGELQHLTTFLLGGRIAPNTWLEGRADIGRINYFQEALGTVVYNIPDELKGRAGLTLAHWIKGRHPVFLSLQLEEKERWATLETYRHYSLTIGSLINLR
;
A
#
# COMPACT_ATOMS: atom_id res chain seq x y z
N MET A 1 -1.39 -69.10 -14.86
CA MET A 1 -1.54 -67.76 -14.23
C MET A 1 -3.01 -67.55 -13.90
N LYS A 2 -3.40 -67.54 -12.62
CA LYS A 2 -4.81 -67.39 -12.21
C LYS A 2 -5.25 -65.95 -12.46
N LYS A 3 -6.31 -65.75 -13.26
CA LYS A 3 -6.87 -64.42 -13.55
C LYS A 3 -7.59 -63.91 -12.30
N LEU A 4 -7.13 -62.79 -11.74
CA LEU A 4 -7.85 -62.08 -10.68
C LEU A 4 -9.16 -61.54 -11.27
N SER A 5 -10.29 -61.79 -10.60
CA SER A 5 -11.60 -61.30 -11.02
C SER A 5 -11.75 -59.81 -10.72
N LEU A 6 -12.44 -59.07 -11.60
CA LEU A 6 -12.76 -57.65 -11.43
C LEU A 6 -13.53 -57.39 -10.12
N SER A 7 -14.32 -58.37 -9.66
CA SER A 7 -15.01 -58.32 -8.37
C SER A 7 -14.05 -58.38 -7.16
N THR A 8 -12.92 -59.06 -7.30
CA THR A 8 -11.88 -59.13 -6.25
C THR A 8 -11.12 -57.81 -6.14
N LEU A 9 -10.93 -57.11 -7.26
CA LEU A 9 -10.34 -55.77 -7.28
C LEU A 9 -11.25 -54.73 -6.63
N PHE A 10 -12.57 -54.81 -6.91
CA PHE A 10 -13.57 -53.94 -6.28
C PHE A 10 -13.67 -54.16 -4.77
N LEU A 11 -13.59 -55.41 -4.31
CA LEU A 11 -13.61 -55.75 -2.88
C LEU A 11 -12.36 -55.26 -2.15
N LEU A 12 -11.18 -55.30 -2.79
CA LEU A 12 -9.92 -54.77 -2.24
C LEU A 12 -9.92 -53.24 -2.14
N ILE A 13 -10.53 -52.54 -3.11
CA ILE A 13 -10.73 -51.09 -3.07
C ILE A 13 -11.70 -50.69 -1.95
N TRP A 14 -12.73 -51.51 -1.69
CA TRP A 14 -13.72 -51.29 -0.63
C TRP A 14 -13.20 -51.65 0.78
N LEU A 15 -12.31 -52.65 0.89
CA LEU A 15 -11.63 -53.00 2.14
C LEU A 15 -10.49 -52.02 2.48
N GLY A 16 -9.82 -51.48 1.45
CA GLY A 16 -8.82 -50.42 1.62
C GLY A 16 -9.39 -49.11 2.17
N SER A 17 -10.66 -48.81 1.92
CA SER A 17 -11.37 -47.66 2.52
C SER A 17 -11.89 -47.89 3.93
N LEU A 18 -12.00 -49.14 4.40
CA LEU A 18 -12.33 -49.47 5.79
C LEU A 18 -11.10 -49.49 6.71
N ALA A 19 -9.89 -49.69 6.15
CA ALA A 19 -8.63 -49.73 6.88
C ALA A 19 -8.01 -48.34 7.16
N GLY A 20 -8.77 -47.26 6.95
CA GLY A 20 -8.32 -45.87 7.08
C GLY A 20 -9.23 -45.00 7.95
N GLN A 21 -9.99 -45.56 8.89
CA GLN A 21 -10.58 -44.72 9.94
C GLN A 21 -9.43 -44.12 10.77
N SER A 22 -9.24 -42.81 10.63
CA SER A 22 -8.40 -42.02 11.52
C SER A 22 -8.67 -42.43 12.96
N GLU A 23 -7.62 -42.80 13.71
CA GLU A 23 -7.69 -43.09 15.15
C GLU A 23 -8.27 -41.91 15.95
N ARG A 24 -8.31 -40.73 15.34
CA ARG A 24 -8.81 -39.47 15.88
C ARG A 24 -10.17 -39.15 15.27
N ASP A 25 -11.20 -39.17 16.09
CA ASP A 25 -12.57 -38.81 15.73
C ASP A 25 -12.91 -37.35 16.14
N PHE A 26 -14.16 -36.95 15.95
CA PHE A 26 -14.64 -35.65 16.39
C PHE A 26 -14.39 -35.42 17.89
N THR A 27 -14.67 -36.43 18.72
CA THR A 27 -14.55 -36.37 20.19
C THR A 27 -13.11 -36.09 20.59
N PHE A 28 -12.16 -36.82 20.01
CA PHE A 28 -10.74 -36.61 20.23
C PHE A 28 -10.34 -35.16 19.94
N TYR A 29 -10.73 -34.61 18.77
CA TYR A 29 -10.36 -33.24 18.40
C TYR A 29 -11.05 -32.20 19.29
N GLU A 30 -12.31 -32.41 19.66
CA GLU A 30 -13.04 -31.50 20.55
C GLU A 30 -12.37 -31.44 21.93
N ASP A 31 -12.20 -32.58 22.59
CA ASP A 31 -11.64 -32.66 23.94
C ASP A 31 -10.19 -32.19 23.98
N SER A 32 -9.38 -32.62 23.02
CA SER A 32 -7.96 -32.26 22.98
C SER A 32 -7.76 -30.78 22.71
N THR A 33 -8.48 -30.20 21.74
CA THR A 33 -8.34 -28.77 21.45
C THR A 33 -8.93 -27.89 22.55
N LEU A 34 -10.01 -28.32 23.23
CA LEU A 34 -10.56 -27.64 24.39
C LEU A 34 -9.58 -27.66 25.57
N SER A 35 -8.99 -28.82 25.87
CA SER A 35 -7.99 -28.95 26.95
C SER A 35 -6.77 -28.06 26.70
N LEU A 36 -6.23 -28.09 25.47
CA LEU A 36 -5.11 -27.22 25.08
C LEU A 36 -5.48 -25.73 25.15
N TYR A 37 -6.73 -25.38 24.80
CA TYR A 37 -7.23 -24.00 24.89
C TYR A 37 -7.28 -23.51 26.35
N GLN A 38 -7.84 -24.31 27.26
CA GLN A 38 -7.92 -23.99 28.69
C GLN A 38 -6.54 -23.82 29.33
N GLN A 39 -5.54 -24.54 28.83
CA GLN A 39 -4.15 -24.45 29.28
C GLN A 39 -3.32 -23.38 28.55
N ALA A 40 -3.94 -22.62 27.64
CA ALA A 40 -3.28 -21.65 26.77
C ALA A 40 -2.07 -22.21 25.99
N ARG A 41 -2.13 -23.50 25.63
CA ARG A 41 -1.07 -24.21 24.89
C ARG A 41 -1.20 -23.97 23.38
N TRP A 42 -1.07 -22.71 22.97
CA TRP A 42 -1.31 -22.27 21.58
C TRP A 42 -0.43 -22.97 20.54
N ASP A 43 0.83 -23.24 20.89
CA ASP A 43 1.80 -23.90 20.01
C ASP A 43 1.41 -25.35 19.68
N GLN A 44 0.64 -26.01 20.55
CA GLN A 44 0.12 -27.36 20.33
C GLN A 44 -1.30 -27.33 19.78
N LEU A 45 -2.13 -26.38 20.22
CA LEU A 45 -3.50 -26.21 19.76
C LEU A 45 -3.55 -25.93 18.26
N ALA A 46 -2.77 -24.97 17.77
CA ALA A 46 -2.90 -24.51 16.40
C ALA A 46 -2.52 -25.58 15.34
N PRO A 47 -1.47 -26.40 15.52
CA PRO A 47 -1.26 -27.57 14.68
C PRO A 47 -2.41 -28.58 14.74
N LEU A 48 -2.85 -28.97 15.94
CA LEU A 48 -3.91 -29.98 16.11
C LEU A 48 -5.24 -29.54 15.52
N ALA A 49 -5.62 -28.28 15.70
CA ALA A 49 -6.84 -27.74 15.12
C ALA A 49 -6.74 -27.62 13.59
N ARG A 50 -5.54 -27.36 13.03
CA ARG A 50 -5.35 -27.40 11.56
C ARG A 50 -5.45 -28.81 11.01
N GLU A 51 -4.94 -29.80 11.72
CA GLU A 51 -5.09 -31.22 11.38
C GLU A 51 -6.58 -31.60 11.35
N ALA A 52 -7.33 -31.30 12.41
CA ALA A 52 -8.78 -31.52 12.46
C ALA A 52 -9.52 -30.90 11.26
N LEU A 53 -9.15 -29.66 10.89
CA LEU A 53 -9.72 -28.98 9.72
C LEU A 53 -9.35 -29.63 8.38
N GLN A 54 -8.17 -30.25 8.28
CA GLN A 54 -7.74 -31.00 7.08
C GLN A 54 -8.49 -32.33 6.96
N GLU A 55 -8.76 -32.98 8.08
CA GLU A 55 -9.61 -34.18 8.18
C GLU A 55 -11.11 -33.89 7.99
N GLY A 56 -11.49 -32.63 7.76
CA GLY A 56 -12.86 -32.23 7.46
C GLY A 56 -13.73 -31.89 8.68
N PHE A 57 -13.18 -31.93 9.89
CA PHE A 57 -13.88 -31.48 11.10
C PHE A 57 -13.86 -29.94 11.17
N ASP A 58 -14.92 -29.29 10.66
CA ASP A 58 -15.07 -27.83 10.65
C ASP A 58 -16.33 -27.38 11.40
N TYR A 59 -16.17 -27.02 12.68
CA TYR A 59 -17.25 -26.55 13.53
C TYR A 59 -16.86 -25.28 14.31
N TYR A 60 -17.87 -24.61 14.86
CA TYR A 60 -17.75 -23.30 15.50
C TYR A 60 -16.62 -23.22 16.55
N TYR A 61 -16.62 -24.10 17.55
CA TYR A 61 -15.65 -24.02 18.66
C TYR A 61 -14.21 -24.25 18.21
N LEU A 62 -13.96 -25.16 17.26
CA LEU A 62 -12.63 -25.37 16.69
C LEU A 62 -12.10 -24.10 16.00
N ARG A 63 -12.96 -23.43 15.22
CA ARG A 63 -12.64 -22.16 14.56
C ARG A 63 -12.32 -21.06 15.58
N MET A 64 -13.13 -20.96 16.63
CA MET A 64 -12.90 -20.00 17.71
C MET A 64 -11.57 -20.25 18.41
N ARG A 65 -11.30 -21.47 18.86
CA ARG A 65 -10.06 -21.83 19.56
C ARG A 65 -8.83 -21.60 18.69
N LEU A 66 -8.88 -21.98 17.42
CA LEU A 66 -7.78 -21.74 16.47
C LEU A 66 -7.59 -20.24 16.19
N GLY A 67 -8.68 -19.49 16.04
CA GLY A 67 -8.63 -18.03 15.87
C GLY A 67 -7.98 -17.34 17.06
N ILE A 68 -8.41 -17.69 18.29
CA ILE A 68 -7.86 -17.16 19.54
C ILE A 68 -6.37 -17.53 19.66
N ALA A 69 -5.99 -18.79 19.39
CA ALA A 69 -4.59 -19.18 19.41
C ALA A 69 -3.73 -18.33 18.45
N TYR A 70 -4.23 -17.98 17.25
CA TYR A 70 -3.53 -17.06 16.35
C TYR A 70 -3.52 -15.61 16.83
N PHE A 71 -4.59 -15.14 17.45
CA PHE A 71 -4.68 -13.81 18.04
C PHE A 71 -3.66 -13.64 19.17
N GLU A 72 -3.62 -14.57 20.13
CA GLU A 72 -2.70 -14.58 21.27
C GLU A 72 -1.24 -14.73 20.85
N THR A 73 -0.98 -15.44 19.75
CA THR A 73 0.38 -15.58 19.18
C THR A 73 0.77 -14.45 18.22
N LYS A 74 0.06 -13.31 18.25
CA LYS A 74 0.33 -12.10 17.45
C LYS A 74 0.39 -12.35 15.93
N ARG A 75 -0.49 -13.24 15.45
CA ARG A 75 -0.68 -13.57 14.02
C ARG A 75 -2.09 -13.18 13.57
N PRO A 76 -2.49 -11.89 13.70
CA PRO A 76 -3.85 -11.44 13.47
C PRO A 76 -4.35 -11.79 12.07
N GLN A 77 -3.49 -11.76 11.04
CA GLN A 77 -3.93 -12.11 9.68
C GLN A 77 -4.34 -13.59 9.53
N ARG A 78 -3.82 -14.49 10.37
CA ARG A 78 -4.29 -15.89 10.43
C ARG A 78 -5.56 -16.06 11.26
N ALA A 79 -5.77 -15.22 12.26
CA ALA A 79 -6.94 -15.25 13.12
C ALA A 79 -8.22 -14.84 12.38
N ILE A 80 -8.15 -13.75 11.59
CA ILE A 80 -9.26 -13.19 10.80
C ILE A 80 -10.07 -14.25 10.03
N PRO A 81 -9.48 -15.11 9.17
CA PRO A 81 -10.26 -16.10 8.43
C PRO A 81 -10.93 -17.15 9.34
N GLN A 82 -10.39 -17.41 10.53
CA GLN A 82 -11.01 -18.35 11.48
C GLN A 82 -12.27 -17.75 12.09
N PHE A 83 -12.22 -16.50 12.55
CA PHE A 83 -13.39 -15.81 13.09
C PHE A 83 -14.45 -15.57 12.02
N TYR A 84 -14.05 -15.27 10.77
CA TYR A 84 -14.99 -15.25 9.65
C TYR A 84 -15.73 -16.58 9.43
N ARG A 85 -15.06 -17.71 9.64
CA ARG A 85 -15.67 -19.04 9.51
C ARG A 85 -16.51 -19.37 10.75
N ALA A 86 -16.09 -18.98 11.96
CA ALA A 86 -16.91 -19.09 13.16
C ALA A 86 -18.24 -18.33 13.02
N LEU A 87 -18.21 -17.09 12.52
CA LEU A 87 -19.42 -16.29 12.25
C LEU A 87 -20.33 -16.86 11.14
N ARG A 88 -19.84 -17.80 10.31
CA ARG A 88 -20.74 -18.53 9.39
C ARG A 88 -21.56 -19.59 10.11
N HIS A 89 -21.01 -20.18 11.17
CA HIS A 89 -21.71 -21.15 12.01
C HIS A 89 -22.67 -20.46 12.99
N ASN A 90 -22.27 -19.29 13.52
CA ASN A 90 -23.11 -18.47 14.40
C ASN A 90 -22.93 -16.98 14.08
N THR A 91 -23.85 -16.40 13.29
CA THR A 91 -23.68 -15.07 12.68
C THR A 91 -23.74 -13.90 13.66
N ASP A 92 -24.45 -14.06 14.78
CA ASP A 92 -24.64 -12.99 15.76
C ASP A 92 -23.82 -13.23 17.05
N ASP A 93 -22.78 -14.08 16.97
CA ASP A 93 -21.91 -14.34 18.12
C ASP A 93 -21.05 -13.11 18.46
N PRO A 94 -21.28 -12.47 19.62
CA PRO A 94 -20.59 -11.22 19.96
C PRO A 94 -19.10 -11.43 20.21
N VAL A 95 -18.69 -12.61 20.70
CA VAL A 95 -17.29 -12.92 21.03
C VAL A 95 -16.47 -13.08 19.75
N ALA A 96 -16.98 -13.84 18.78
CA ALA A 96 -16.36 -14.01 17.46
C ALA A 96 -16.29 -12.68 16.70
N GLY A 97 -17.33 -11.84 16.81
CA GLY A 97 -17.37 -10.49 16.25
C GLY A 97 -16.29 -9.58 16.85
N GLU A 98 -16.15 -9.58 18.17
CA GLU A 98 -15.13 -8.80 18.90
C GLU A 98 -13.71 -9.22 18.51
N TYR A 99 -13.42 -10.52 18.56
CA TYR A 99 -12.11 -11.03 18.15
C TYR A 99 -11.80 -10.73 16.68
N LEU A 100 -12.78 -10.82 15.79
CA LEU A 100 -12.60 -10.44 14.38
C LEU A 100 -12.25 -8.95 14.25
N TYR A 101 -12.97 -8.07 14.96
CA TYR A 101 -12.71 -6.64 14.95
C TYR A 101 -11.28 -6.30 15.39
N TYR A 102 -10.85 -6.79 16.55
CA TYR A 102 -9.49 -6.51 17.04
C TYR A 102 -8.42 -7.18 16.19
N SER A 103 -8.68 -8.37 15.65
CA SER A 103 -7.75 -9.00 14.69
C SER A 103 -7.57 -8.14 13.44
N LEU A 104 -8.65 -7.51 12.92
CA LEU A 104 -8.56 -6.59 11.79
C LEU A 104 -7.76 -5.33 12.16
N LEU A 105 -7.98 -4.74 13.34
CA LEU A 105 -7.20 -3.59 13.81
C LEU A 105 -5.71 -3.91 13.93
N TYR A 106 -5.34 -5.01 14.58
CA TYR A 106 -3.94 -5.43 14.73
C TYR A 106 -3.29 -5.86 13.42
N ALA A 107 -4.08 -6.20 12.41
CA ALA A 107 -3.60 -6.43 11.05
C ALA A 107 -3.47 -5.14 10.22
N GLY A 108 -3.74 -3.96 10.80
CA GLY A 108 -3.73 -2.68 10.08
C GLY A 108 -4.93 -2.46 9.16
N ARG A 109 -5.99 -3.27 9.27
CA ARG A 109 -7.18 -3.28 8.39
C ARG A 109 -8.34 -2.51 9.01
N ALA A 110 -8.08 -1.28 9.45
CA ALA A 110 -9.06 -0.47 10.18
C ALA A 110 -10.35 -0.21 9.40
N ASP A 111 -10.27 0.05 8.09
CA ASP A 111 -11.48 0.26 7.27
C ASP A 111 -12.40 -0.96 7.25
N GLU A 112 -11.82 -2.18 7.22
CA GLU A 112 -12.58 -3.43 7.27
C GLU A 112 -13.09 -3.75 8.68
N ALA A 113 -12.32 -3.40 9.72
CA ALA A 113 -12.77 -3.54 11.11
C ALA A 113 -14.09 -2.79 11.34
N ARG A 114 -14.28 -1.60 10.75
CA ARG A 114 -15.52 -0.81 10.88
C ARG A 114 -16.78 -1.53 10.39
N LEU A 115 -16.66 -2.54 9.52
CA LEU A 115 -17.81 -3.35 9.13
C LEU A 115 -18.43 -4.13 10.30
N PHE A 116 -17.63 -4.40 11.34
CA PHE A 116 -17.97 -5.22 12.50
C PHE A 116 -18.08 -4.42 13.80
N ALA A 117 -17.94 -3.10 13.75
CA ALA A 117 -17.94 -2.21 14.92
C ALA A 117 -19.17 -2.40 15.84
N ASP A 118 -20.36 -2.59 15.26
CA ASP A 118 -21.60 -2.70 16.03
C ASP A 118 -21.98 -4.15 16.36
N ALA A 119 -21.15 -5.14 15.96
CA ALA A 119 -21.45 -6.56 16.16
C ALA A 119 -21.29 -7.00 17.62
N PHE A 120 -20.73 -6.15 18.47
CA PHE A 120 -20.50 -6.42 19.88
C PHE A 120 -20.58 -5.12 20.68
N SER A 121 -21.31 -5.16 21.80
CA SER A 121 -21.30 -4.06 22.76
C SER A 121 -20.10 -4.22 23.70
N VAL A 122 -19.09 -3.37 23.56
CA VAL A 122 -17.92 -3.38 24.45
C VAL A 122 -18.38 -3.01 25.86
N LYS A 123 -18.26 -3.95 26.81
CA LYS A 123 -18.54 -3.70 28.24
C LYS A 123 -17.55 -2.71 28.89
N GLU A 124 -16.44 -2.39 28.22
CA GLU A 124 -15.32 -1.59 28.76
C GLU A 124 -15.22 -0.14 28.23
N GLY A 125 -16.31 0.47 27.74
CA GLY A 125 -16.40 1.94 27.66
C GLY A 125 -15.68 2.63 26.50
N ARG A 126 -15.14 1.91 25.50
CA ARG A 126 -14.89 2.48 24.17
C ARG A 126 -15.73 1.75 23.14
N GLN A 127 -16.82 2.39 22.75
CA GLN A 127 -17.65 1.93 21.64
C GLN A 127 -16.80 1.95 20.36
N PRO A 128 -16.81 0.88 19.54
CA PRO A 128 -16.22 0.91 18.21
C PRO A 128 -16.90 2.01 17.40
N HIS A 129 -16.15 3.02 16.95
CA HIS A 129 -16.72 4.12 16.18
C HIS A 129 -16.74 3.75 14.69
N SER A 130 -17.91 3.90 14.06
CA SER A 130 -18.06 3.71 12.62
C SER A 130 -17.49 4.86 11.78
N GLY A 131 -17.14 5.99 12.41
CA GLY A 131 -16.65 7.21 11.79
C GLY A 131 -15.23 7.53 12.18
N THR A 132 -14.33 7.73 11.22
CA THR A 132 -12.98 8.28 11.46
C THR A 132 -12.87 9.70 10.93
N LEU A 133 -12.02 10.51 11.57
CA LEU A 133 -11.58 11.79 11.05
C LEU A 133 -10.08 11.89 11.36
N ASP A 134 -9.27 11.83 10.31
CA ASP A 134 -7.83 11.94 10.40
C ASP A 134 -7.37 13.19 9.65
N LEU A 135 -6.42 13.91 10.24
CA LEU A 135 -5.68 14.99 9.57
C LEU A 135 -4.29 14.47 9.24
N PHE A 136 -3.77 14.82 8.07
CA PHE A 136 -2.38 14.53 7.74
C PHE A 136 -1.73 15.72 7.05
N ALA A 137 -0.44 15.92 7.31
CA ALA A 137 0.35 16.96 6.71
C ALA A 137 1.76 16.45 6.44
N ASN A 138 2.31 16.83 5.29
CA ASN A 138 3.68 16.48 4.90
C ASN A 138 4.38 17.71 4.32
N ALA A 139 5.70 17.76 4.48
CA ALA A 139 6.59 18.73 3.87
C ALA A 139 7.82 18.01 3.32
N THR A 140 8.17 18.31 2.08
CA THR A 140 9.31 17.76 1.35
C THR A 140 10.19 18.89 0.84
N TYR A 141 11.50 18.74 0.99
CA TYR A 141 12.50 19.59 0.37
C TYR A 141 13.44 18.72 -0.46
N LYS A 142 13.65 19.07 -1.74
CA LYS A 142 14.63 18.43 -2.62
C LYS A 142 15.72 19.40 -3.06
N TRP A 143 16.93 18.90 -3.23
CA TRP A 143 18.08 19.65 -3.76
C TRP A 143 18.92 18.80 -4.71
N SER A 144 19.58 19.46 -5.65
CA SER A 144 20.44 18.83 -6.67
C SER A 144 21.89 18.66 -6.21
N ASP A 145 22.61 17.75 -6.85
CA ASP A 145 24.04 17.48 -6.64
C ASP A 145 25.01 18.57 -7.16
N GLY A 146 24.52 19.80 -7.35
CA GLY A 146 25.33 20.97 -7.71
C GLY A 146 25.16 21.46 -9.14
N ARG A 147 24.17 20.97 -9.89
CA ARG A 147 23.76 21.57 -11.17
C ARG A 147 23.04 22.89 -10.92
N THR A 148 23.44 23.93 -11.65
CA THR A 148 22.84 25.26 -11.49
C THR A 148 21.46 25.33 -12.13
N GLU A 149 21.18 24.53 -13.16
CA GLU A 149 19.98 24.65 -13.97
C GLU A 149 18.73 24.04 -13.33
N VAL A 150 18.89 23.02 -12.49
CA VAL A 150 17.80 22.38 -11.73
C VAL A 150 17.99 22.70 -10.26
N GLY A 151 17.21 23.67 -9.77
CA GLY A 151 17.26 24.15 -8.40
C GLY A 151 16.50 23.26 -7.42
N ASN A 152 16.17 23.83 -6.28
CA ASN A 152 15.47 23.12 -5.21
C ASN A 152 13.98 22.95 -5.53
N LEU A 153 13.38 21.91 -4.94
CA LEU A 153 11.93 21.66 -4.98
C LEU A 153 11.35 21.68 -3.58
N GLU A 154 10.26 22.40 -3.41
CA GLU A 154 9.47 22.44 -2.19
C GLU A 154 8.10 21.82 -2.48
N ASP A 155 7.67 20.88 -1.65
CA ASP A 155 6.35 20.25 -1.73
C ASP A 155 5.71 20.21 -0.34
N TYR A 156 4.50 20.74 -0.24
CA TYR A 156 3.70 20.77 0.97
C TYR A 156 2.33 20.19 0.70
N SER A 157 1.89 19.25 1.55
CA SER A 157 0.53 18.71 1.48
C SER A 157 -0.18 18.74 2.81
N LEU A 158 -1.49 19.02 2.74
CA LEU A 158 -2.41 18.92 3.86
C LEU A 158 -3.64 18.15 3.40
N GLY A 159 -4.14 17.26 4.24
CA GLY A 159 -5.34 16.52 3.91
C GLY A 159 -6.15 16.04 5.10
N ILE A 160 -7.36 15.64 4.76
CA ILE A 160 -8.37 15.15 5.68
C ILE A 160 -8.89 13.82 5.15
N ARG A 161 -8.91 12.82 6.02
CA ARG A 161 -9.55 11.54 5.74
C ARG A 161 -10.75 11.38 6.65
N HIS A 162 -11.90 11.03 6.08
CA HIS A 162 -13.11 10.76 6.83
C HIS A 162 -13.85 9.55 6.25
N SER A 163 -14.77 8.98 7.03
CA SER A 163 -15.62 7.89 6.57
C SER A 163 -17.09 8.26 6.52
N LEU A 164 -17.73 7.83 5.44
CA LEU A 164 -19.17 7.93 5.25
C LEU A 164 -19.80 6.55 5.46
N GLY A 165 -20.40 6.36 6.63
CA GLY A 165 -20.84 5.05 7.09
C GLY A 165 -19.67 4.07 7.26
N ARG A 166 -19.96 2.77 7.16
CA ARG A 166 -18.97 1.71 7.47
C ARG A 166 -18.09 1.29 6.30
N ARG A 167 -18.50 1.62 5.06
CA ARG A 167 -17.89 1.08 3.85
C ARG A 167 -17.13 2.12 3.03
N LEU A 168 -17.50 3.39 3.12
CA LEU A 168 -16.89 4.43 2.29
C LEU A 168 -15.90 5.22 3.13
N THR A 169 -14.70 5.36 2.60
CA THR A 169 -13.68 6.28 3.11
C THR A 169 -13.37 7.29 2.01
N PHE A 170 -13.29 8.55 2.38
CA PHE A 170 -12.83 9.61 1.50
C PHE A 170 -11.58 10.25 2.10
N SER A 171 -10.60 10.52 1.26
CA SER A 171 -9.47 11.38 1.59
C SER A 171 -9.43 12.55 0.61
N HIS A 172 -9.29 13.74 1.15
CA HIS A 172 -9.10 14.98 0.41
C HIS A 172 -7.70 15.49 0.73
N THR A 173 -6.89 15.73 -0.28
CA THR A 173 -5.55 16.31 -0.13
C THR A 173 -5.44 17.54 -1.00
N TYR A 174 -4.84 18.58 -0.45
CA TYR A 174 -4.34 19.70 -1.21
C TYR A 174 -2.81 19.71 -1.11
N GLU A 175 -2.15 19.90 -2.25
CA GLU A 175 -0.70 19.82 -2.38
C GLU A 175 -0.21 21.01 -3.21
N CYS A 176 0.90 21.62 -2.79
CA CYS A 176 1.56 22.71 -3.48
C CYS A 176 3.02 22.33 -3.72
N LEU A 177 3.43 22.36 -4.97
CA LEU A 177 4.78 22.05 -5.40
C LEU A 177 5.37 23.26 -6.12
N ARG A 178 6.59 23.63 -5.74
CA ARG A 178 7.37 24.69 -6.38
C ARG A 178 8.75 24.15 -6.71
N GLN A 179 9.09 24.15 -7.99
CA GLN A 179 10.42 23.77 -8.47
C GLN A 179 11.13 25.00 -9.01
N HIS A 180 12.34 25.26 -8.50
CA HIS A 180 13.20 26.33 -8.98
C HIS A 180 14.10 25.82 -10.12
N PHE A 181 14.35 26.67 -11.10
CA PHE A 181 15.24 26.43 -12.22
C PHE A 181 16.10 27.66 -12.50
N VAL A 182 17.19 27.46 -13.22
CA VAL A 182 18.01 28.54 -13.78
C VAL A 182 18.21 28.27 -15.26
N GLU A 183 17.77 29.20 -16.09
CA GLU A 183 18.07 29.19 -17.52
C GLU A 183 19.38 29.96 -17.77
N THR A 184 20.30 29.35 -18.51
CA THR A 184 21.56 29.97 -18.92
C THR A 184 21.45 30.44 -20.35
N ILE A 185 21.34 31.75 -20.56
CA ILE A 185 21.25 32.38 -21.87
C ILE A 185 22.64 32.79 -22.32
N VAL A 186 23.08 32.25 -23.47
CA VAL A 186 24.35 32.59 -24.10
C VAL A 186 24.09 33.53 -25.27
N THR A 187 24.56 34.77 -25.16
CA THR A 187 24.43 35.79 -26.20
C THR A 187 25.78 36.06 -26.85
N GLU A 188 25.89 35.89 -28.16
CA GLU A 188 27.07 36.30 -28.91
C GLU A 188 26.90 37.73 -29.41
N GLU A 189 27.65 38.66 -28.82
CA GLU A 189 27.70 40.04 -29.28
C GLU A 189 28.83 40.23 -30.32
N PRO A 190 28.58 40.96 -31.42
CA PRO A 190 29.62 41.29 -32.37
C PRO A 190 30.73 42.09 -31.67
N PRO A 191 32.00 41.88 -32.03
CA PRO A 191 33.11 42.58 -31.39
C PRO A 191 32.93 44.11 -31.56
N GLY A 192 33.05 44.86 -30.46
CA GLY A 192 32.79 46.31 -30.46
C GLY A 192 33.69 47.14 -31.39
N ASN A 193 34.76 46.55 -31.93
CA ASN A 193 35.68 47.15 -32.91
C ASN A 193 35.51 46.60 -34.35
N GLY A 194 34.53 45.71 -34.60
CA GLY A 194 34.30 45.05 -35.88
C GLY A 194 35.37 44.04 -36.32
N ASN A 195 36.45 43.86 -35.54
CA ASN A 195 37.57 42.97 -35.83
C ASN A 195 37.95 42.20 -34.56
N GLY A 196 37.44 40.98 -34.43
CA GLY A 196 37.72 40.07 -33.32
C GLY A 196 36.75 38.90 -33.29
N PRO A 197 37.00 37.86 -32.46
CA PRO A 197 35.97 36.88 -32.16
C PRO A 197 34.79 37.55 -31.46
N PRO A 198 33.55 37.05 -31.64
CA PRO A 198 32.38 37.55 -30.91
C PRO A 198 32.59 37.44 -29.40
N VAL A 199 32.02 38.40 -28.67
CA VAL A 199 32.02 38.40 -27.20
C VAL A 199 30.85 37.52 -26.76
N VAL A 200 31.15 36.44 -26.05
CA VAL A 200 30.13 35.57 -25.47
C VAL A 200 29.74 36.14 -24.10
N ALA A 201 28.53 36.66 -23.99
CA ALA A 201 27.91 37.02 -22.73
C ALA A 201 27.05 35.86 -22.22
N THR A 202 27.11 35.58 -20.93
CA THR A 202 26.26 34.57 -20.29
C THR A 202 25.40 35.24 -19.23
N GLU A 203 24.09 35.08 -19.33
CA GLU A 203 23.10 35.58 -18.38
C GLU A 203 22.37 34.39 -17.75
N GLU A 204 22.32 34.35 -16.41
CA GLU A 204 21.52 33.36 -15.68
C GLU A 204 20.18 33.98 -15.29
N ARG A 205 19.07 33.37 -15.73
CA ARG A 205 17.71 33.79 -15.41
C ARG A 205 17.03 32.75 -14.52
N PRO A 206 16.80 33.06 -13.23
CA PRO A 206 16.07 32.16 -12.36
C PRO A 206 14.57 32.22 -12.66
N TYR A 207 13.94 31.05 -12.76
CA TYR A 207 12.50 30.92 -12.90
C TYR A 207 11.98 29.80 -12.00
N HIS A 208 10.65 29.68 -11.90
CA HIS A 208 10.01 28.64 -11.10
C HIS A 208 8.80 28.07 -11.81
N PHE A 209 8.48 26.82 -11.46
CA PHE A 209 7.31 26.11 -11.91
C PHE A 209 6.46 25.77 -10.70
N ASP A 210 5.24 26.31 -10.66
CA ASP A 210 4.31 26.14 -9.56
C ASP A 210 3.18 25.20 -9.97
N GLN A 211 2.89 24.24 -9.10
CA GLN A 211 1.81 23.27 -9.30
C GLN A 211 0.97 23.16 -8.05
N GLN A 212 -0.35 23.20 -8.23
CA GLN A 212 -1.32 23.01 -7.17
C GLN A 212 -2.19 21.81 -7.50
N PHE A 213 -2.26 20.84 -6.58
CA PHE A 213 -3.06 19.65 -6.77
C PHE A 213 -4.19 19.60 -5.75
N TYR A 214 -5.39 19.30 -6.21
CA TYR A 214 -6.45 18.76 -5.38
C TYR A 214 -6.64 17.27 -5.69
N ARG A 215 -6.63 16.45 -4.64
CA ARG A 215 -6.79 14.99 -4.73
C ARG A 215 -8.01 14.54 -3.95
N LEU A 216 -8.84 13.73 -4.59
CA LEU A 216 -9.91 12.95 -3.98
C LEU A 216 -9.58 11.46 -4.11
N ASN A 217 -9.44 10.77 -2.99
CA ASN A 217 -9.39 9.31 -2.95
C ASN A 217 -10.68 8.78 -2.32
N ALA A 218 -11.42 7.95 -3.04
CA ALA A 218 -12.62 7.27 -2.58
C ALA A 218 -12.36 5.76 -2.49
N GLN A 219 -12.65 5.17 -1.33
CA GLN A 219 -12.44 3.76 -1.09
C GLN A 219 -13.74 3.09 -0.63
N LEU A 220 -14.10 2.01 -1.30
CA LEU A 220 -15.23 1.16 -0.95
C LEU A 220 -14.72 -0.16 -0.36
N GLN A 221 -14.92 -0.33 0.94
CA GLN A 221 -14.66 -1.57 1.63
C GLN A 221 -15.77 -2.59 1.34
N LEU A 222 -15.39 -3.69 0.70
CA LEU A 222 -16.25 -4.84 0.46
C LEU A 222 -15.97 -5.91 1.52
N LYS A 223 -16.79 -6.96 1.55
CA LYS A 223 -16.65 -8.05 2.52
C LYS A 223 -15.48 -8.97 2.16
N ARG A 224 -14.95 -9.68 3.17
CA ARG A 224 -13.96 -10.76 3.03
C ARG A 224 -12.65 -10.28 2.38
N GLY A 225 -12.15 -9.12 2.81
CA GLY A 225 -10.89 -8.55 2.34
C GLY A 225 -10.89 -7.98 0.92
N TRP A 226 -12.05 -7.85 0.27
CA TRP A 226 -12.13 -7.13 -1.01
C TRP A 226 -12.28 -5.63 -0.76
N GLN A 227 -11.65 -4.81 -1.59
CA GLN A 227 -11.79 -3.36 -1.58
C GLN A 227 -11.71 -2.85 -3.01
N ALA A 228 -12.50 -1.83 -3.33
CA ALA A 228 -12.36 -1.06 -4.56
C ALA A 228 -11.96 0.36 -4.20
N GLY A 229 -11.19 1.02 -5.06
CA GLY A 229 -10.86 2.43 -4.86
C GLY A 229 -10.73 3.19 -6.15
N PHE A 230 -10.85 4.50 -6.02
CA PHE A 230 -10.75 5.45 -7.10
C PHE A 230 -10.02 6.69 -6.60
N THR A 231 -9.04 7.15 -7.36
CA THR A 231 -8.32 8.39 -7.10
C THR A 231 -8.55 9.33 -8.28
N PHE A 232 -8.94 10.56 -7.96
CA PHE A 232 -9.01 11.68 -8.87
C PHE A 232 -8.04 12.75 -8.38
N ASN A 233 -7.24 13.26 -9.30
CA ASN A 233 -6.38 14.42 -9.09
C ASN A 233 -6.75 15.47 -10.13
N TYR A 234 -6.84 16.72 -9.68
CA TYR A 234 -6.91 17.91 -10.53
C TYR A 234 -5.69 18.76 -10.23
N ALA A 235 -4.92 19.13 -11.25
CA ALA A 235 -3.78 20.02 -11.10
C ALA A 235 -3.98 21.30 -11.88
N TRP A 236 -3.60 22.40 -11.25
CA TRP A 236 -3.35 23.66 -11.92
C TRP A 236 -1.85 23.89 -11.95
N VAL A 237 -1.31 24.02 -13.15
CA VAL A 237 0.13 24.04 -13.42
C VAL A 237 0.45 25.37 -14.07
N GLN A 238 1.26 26.17 -13.39
CA GLN A 238 1.66 27.51 -13.84
C GLN A 238 3.11 27.49 -14.29
N SER A 239 3.32 27.84 -15.56
CA SER A 239 4.63 28.06 -16.17
C SER A 239 4.80 29.52 -16.59
N GLU A 240 5.98 29.93 -17.05
CA GLU A 240 6.20 31.31 -17.51
C GLU A 240 5.34 31.67 -18.72
N ASP A 241 5.10 30.70 -19.62
CA ASP A 241 4.45 30.97 -20.91
C ASP A 241 2.97 30.56 -20.94
N HIS A 242 2.59 29.48 -20.24
CA HIS A 242 1.28 28.86 -20.31
C HIS A 242 0.82 28.25 -18.98
N ASP A 243 -0.48 28.32 -18.73
CA ASP A 243 -1.14 27.61 -17.64
C ASP A 243 -1.82 26.35 -18.18
N PHE A 244 -1.70 25.24 -17.44
CA PHE A 244 -2.34 23.98 -17.78
C PHE A 244 -3.31 23.54 -16.68
N GLU A 245 -4.45 23.00 -17.09
CA GLU A 245 -5.38 22.30 -16.21
C GLU A 245 -5.34 20.80 -16.53
N GLU A 246 -4.91 20.01 -15.56
CA GLU A 246 -4.64 18.60 -15.76
C GLU A 246 -5.53 17.73 -14.87
N GLN A 247 -5.90 16.57 -15.39
CA GLN A 247 -6.78 15.63 -14.72
C GLN A 247 -6.22 14.23 -14.79
N TYR A 248 -6.20 13.56 -13.64
CA TYR A 248 -5.64 12.23 -13.50
C TYR A 248 -6.61 11.34 -12.74
N TYR A 249 -6.91 10.19 -13.34
CA TYR A 249 -7.85 9.21 -12.83
C TYR A 249 -7.13 7.90 -12.60
N PHE A 250 -7.44 7.22 -11.50
CA PHE A 250 -6.93 5.89 -11.23
C PHE A 250 -7.98 5.04 -10.51
N GLY A 251 -8.39 3.93 -11.10
CA GLY A 251 -9.31 2.96 -10.50
C GLY A 251 -8.59 1.66 -10.16
N TYR A 252 -8.86 1.08 -8.99
CA TYR A 252 -8.21 -0.16 -8.58
C TYR A 252 -9.14 -1.10 -7.79
N LEU A 253 -8.78 -2.38 -7.81
CA LEU A 253 -9.35 -3.42 -6.96
C LEU A 253 -8.23 -4.03 -6.10
N SER A 254 -8.55 -4.31 -4.85
CA SER A 254 -7.65 -4.94 -3.90
C SER A 254 -8.27 -6.18 -3.26
N LYS A 255 -7.42 -7.17 -3.01
CA LYS A 255 -7.73 -8.37 -2.26
C LYS A 255 -6.73 -8.61 -1.14
N GLN A 256 -7.23 -8.63 0.08
CA GLN A 256 -6.50 -9.09 1.27
C GLN A 256 -6.70 -10.59 1.48
N LEU A 257 -5.57 -11.30 1.51
CA LEU A 257 -5.39 -12.69 1.92
C LEU A 257 -4.60 -12.72 3.25
N PRO A 258 -4.52 -13.87 3.94
CA PRO A 258 -3.84 -13.93 5.24
C PRO A 258 -2.36 -13.51 5.21
N ALA A 259 -1.59 -13.89 4.19
CA ALA A 259 -0.18 -13.49 4.10
C ALA A 259 0.07 -12.43 3.03
N LEU A 260 -0.93 -12.10 2.21
CA LEU A 260 -0.74 -11.34 0.98
C LEU A 260 -1.80 -10.26 0.83
N GLN A 261 -1.40 -9.09 0.37
CA GLN A 261 -2.29 -8.09 -0.18
C GLN A 261 -1.97 -7.94 -1.67
N LEU A 262 -3.01 -8.01 -2.49
CA LEU A 262 -2.92 -7.78 -3.93
C LEU A 262 -3.69 -6.51 -4.25
N LYS A 263 -3.15 -5.67 -5.14
CA LYS A 263 -3.90 -4.58 -5.77
C LYS A 263 -3.55 -4.55 -7.26
N ALA A 264 -4.55 -4.26 -8.08
CA ALA A 264 -4.35 -4.00 -9.49
C ALA A 264 -5.28 -2.87 -9.90
N GLY A 265 -4.81 -2.00 -10.79
CA GLY A 265 -5.60 -0.89 -11.26
C GLY A 265 -5.14 -0.33 -12.59
N LEU A 266 -5.95 0.59 -13.09
CA LEU A 266 -5.78 1.27 -14.35
C LEU A 266 -5.91 2.76 -14.14
N GLY A 267 -5.06 3.51 -14.84
CA GLY A 267 -5.00 4.96 -14.81
C GLY A 267 -5.21 5.55 -16.18
N HIS A 268 -5.81 6.74 -16.21
CA HIS A 268 -5.90 7.60 -17.37
C HIS A 268 -5.62 9.03 -16.96
N SER A 269 -4.79 9.73 -17.71
CA SER A 269 -4.29 11.05 -17.34
C SER A 269 -4.14 11.94 -18.55
N ASN A 270 -4.31 13.25 -18.35
CA ASN A 270 -3.82 14.29 -19.22
C ASN A 270 -2.64 14.99 -18.53
N PHE A 271 -1.46 14.96 -19.15
CA PHE A 271 -0.28 15.73 -18.76
C PHE A 271 0.07 16.66 -19.92
N HIS A 272 -0.05 17.97 -19.76
CA HIS A 272 0.26 18.98 -20.79
C HIS A 272 -0.36 18.66 -22.16
N ASP A 273 -1.67 18.40 -22.20
CA ASP A 273 -2.45 17.97 -23.38
C ASP A 273 -2.04 16.62 -24.01
N THR A 274 -1.16 15.88 -23.35
CA THR A 274 -0.76 14.52 -23.73
C THR A 274 -1.49 13.51 -22.87
N TYR A 275 -2.35 12.72 -23.53
CA TYR A 275 -3.10 11.67 -22.86
C TYR A 275 -2.27 10.41 -22.71
N GLN A 276 -2.37 9.78 -21.54
CA GLN A 276 -1.72 8.50 -21.28
C GLN A 276 -2.62 7.50 -20.56
N ARG A 277 -2.18 6.25 -20.56
CA ARG A 277 -2.79 5.15 -19.83
C ARG A 277 -1.73 4.44 -19.00
N GLN A 278 -2.16 3.96 -17.84
CA GLN A 278 -1.28 3.28 -16.90
C GLN A 278 -1.92 2.01 -16.36
N LEU A 279 -1.12 0.97 -16.17
CA LEU A 279 -1.45 -0.20 -15.36
C LEU A 279 -0.57 -0.20 -14.12
N GLY A 280 -1.16 -0.49 -12.97
CA GLY A 280 -0.45 -0.60 -11.69
C GLY A 280 -0.77 -1.92 -11.01
N PHE A 281 0.26 -2.61 -10.52
CA PHE A 281 0.15 -3.84 -9.75
C PHE A 281 0.94 -3.73 -8.46
N ASP A 282 0.29 -3.99 -7.32
CA ASP A 282 0.92 -4.01 -6.01
C ASP A 282 0.77 -5.39 -5.36
N LEU A 283 1.84 -5.84 -4.71
CA LEU A 283 1.90 -7.04 -3.91
C LEU A 283 2.57 -6.70 -2.58
N THR A 284 1.90 -7.01 -1.46
CA THR A 284 2.53 -6.96 -0.13
C THR A 284 2.47 -8.32 0.52
N TYR A 285 3.61 -8.86 0.93
CA TYR A 285 3.74 -10.12 1.65
C TYR A 285 4.08 -9.86 3.12
N TYR A 286 3.38 -10.56 4.02
CA TYR A 286 3.54 -10.51 5.47
C TYR A 286 4.04 -11.87 5.99
N PRO A 287 5.37 -12.15 5.98
CA PRO A 287 5.92 -13.45 6.38
C PRO A 287 5.47 -13.91 7.77
N LEU A 288 5.31 -12.95 8.70
CA LEU A 288 4.92 -13.19 10.08
C LEU A 288 3.41 -13.08 10.32
N TYR A 289 2.61 -12.84 9.28
CA TYR A 289 1.15 -12.66 9.36
C TYR A 289 0.72 -11.49 10.26
N ASN A 290 1.60 -10.49 10.37
CA ASN A 290 1.43 -9.21 11.05
C ASN A 290 2.28 -8.16 10.30
N THR A 291 2.30 -6.92 10.79
CA THR A 291 3.03 -5.79 10.20
C THR A 291 4.45 -5.62 10.75
N ASP A 292 4.98 -6.59 11.52
CA ASP A 292 6.33 -6.50 12.09
C ASP A 292 7.42 -6.74 11.03
N LEU A 293 7.08 -7.43 9.94
CA LEU A 293 7.94 -7.63 8.78
C LEU A 293 7.07 -7.76 7.54
N TYR A 294 7.38 -6.99 6.50
CA TYR A 294 6.68 -7.06 5.22
C TYR A 294 7.60 -6.72 4.06
N VAL A 295 7.28 -7.33 2.92
CA VAL A 295 7.93 -7.05 1.63
C VAL A 295 6.84 -6.55 0.70
N HIS A 296 7.09 -5.43 0.04
CA HIS A 296 6.19 -4.85 -0.94
C HIS A 296 6.90 -4.75 -2.29
N GLY A 297 6.17 -5.12 -3.34
CA GLY A 297 6.58 -4.93 -4.74
C GLY A 297 5.47 -4.20 -5.48
N SER A 298 5.84 -3.22 -6.29
CA SER A 298 4.93 -2.54 -7.21
C SER A 298 5.51 -2.50 -8.61
N CYS A 299 4.67 -2.61 -9.63
CA CYS A 299 5.05 -2.42 -11.02
C CYS A 299 4.04 -1.50 -11.71
N ILE A 300 4.56 -0.46 -12.33
CA ILE A 300 3.82 0.50 -13.13
C ILE A 300 4.24 0.32 -14.59
N LEU A 301 3.25 0.21 -15.47
CA LEU A 301 3.43 0.22 -16.92
C LEU A 301 2.65 1.40 -17.48
N LYS A 302 3.31 2.25 -18.26
CA LYS A 302 2.76 3.52 -18.77
C LYS A 302 2.95 3.60 -20.28
N GLU A 303 1.91 4.02 -20.99
CA GLU A 303 1.96 4.28 -22.43
C GLU A 303 1.29 5.63 -22.72
N GLU A 304 1.98 6.46 -23.48
CA GLU A 304 1.46 7.73 -23.99
C GLU A 304 0.75 7.52 -25.32
N THR A 305 -0.36 8.23 -25.53
CA THR A 305 -1.21 8.03 -26.70
C THR A 305 -0.46 8.40 -27.97
N GLY A 306 -0.18 7.41 -28.81
CA GLY A 306 0.48 7.61 -30.10
C GLY A 306 2.01 7.52 -30.07
N SER A 307 2.65 7.35 -28.91
CA SER A 307 4.11 7.16 -28.85
C SER A 307 4.53 5.75 -29.28
N GLY A 308 3.72 4.73 -28.94
CA GLY A 308 4.08 3.31 -29.10
C GLY A 308 5.20 2.85 -28.15
N GLU A 309 5.61 3.71 -27.21
CA GLU A 309 6.65 3.42 -26.22
C GLU A 309 6.02 3.03 -24.87
N LEU A 310 6.46 1.89 -24.34
CA LEU A 310 6.04 1.40 -23.03
C LEU A 310 7.13 1.73 -21.99
N GLN A 311 6.83 2.70 -21.14
CA GLN A 311 7.66 3.02 -19.98
C GLN A 311 7.25 2.19 -18.77
N HIS A 312 8.18 1.99 -17.83
CA HIS A 312 7.89 1.21 -16.63
C HIS A 312 8.70 1.65 -15.42
N LEU A 313 8.15 1.39 -14.24
CA LEU A 313 8.83 1.57 -12.96
C LEU A 313 8.47 0.41 -12.03
N THR A 314 9.49 -0.29 -11.53
CA THR A 314 9.32 -1.35 -10.53
C THR A 314 9.86 -0.87 -9.20
N THR A 315 9.05 -0.96 -8.16
CA THR A 315 9.40 -0.59 -6.78
C THR A 315 9.56 -1.84 -5.93
N PHE A 316 10.60 -1.89 -5.12
CA PHE A 316 10.81 -2.85 -4.06
C PHE A 316 10.88 -2.11 -2.72
N LEU A 317 10.16 -2.62 -1.73
CA LEU A 317 10.21 -2.10 -0.37
C LEU A 317 10.30 -3.24 0.65
N LEU A 318 11.19 -3.08 1.62
CA LEU A 318 11.31 -3.95 2.79
C LEU A 318 11.06 -3.10 4.03
N GLY A 319 10.04 -3.47 4.80
CA GLY A 319 9.68 -2.80 6.04
C GLY A 319 9.69 -3.73 7.23
N GLY A 320 10.14 -3.23 8.38
CA GLY A 320 10.18 -4.00 9.60
C GLY A 320 10.13 -3.16 10.86
N ARG A 321 9.54 -3.72 11.91
CA ARG A 321 9.52 -3.11 13.25
C ARG A 321 10.90 -3.28 13.89
N ILE A 322 11.53 -2.16 14.23
CA ILE A 322 12.88 -2.13 14.84
C ILE A 322 12.86 -1.84 16.34
N ALA A 323 11.79 -1.23 16.85
CA ALA A 323 11.55 -0.99 18.26
C ALA A 323 10.04 -0.94 18.54
N PRO A 324 9.57 -0.96 19.80
CA PRO A 324 8.17 -0.70 20.09
C PRO A 324 7.72 0.62 19.46
N ASN A 325 6.63 0.59 18.70
CA ASN A 325 6.07 1.74 18.00
C ASN A 325 6.97 2.36 16.91
N THR A 326 8.06 1.69 16.47
CA THR A 326 9.00 2.22 15.47
C THR A 326 9.25 1.23 14.34
N TRP A 327 9.07 1.71 13.11
CA TRP A 327 9.32 0.97 11.88
C TRP A 327 10.38 1.66 11.03
N LEU A 328 11.17 0.84 10.36
CA LEU A 328 12.12 1.26 9.33
C LEU A 328 11.74 0.59 8.02
N GLU A 329 11.71 1.37 6.95
CA GLU A 329 11.48 0.92 5.59
C GLU A 329 12.66 1.31 4.70
N GLY A 330 13.11 0.37 3.87
CA GLY A 330 14.01 0.64 2.75
C GLY A 330 13.28 0.44 1.44
N ARG A 331 13.47 1.38 0.50
CA ARG A 331 12.85 1.40 -0.82
C ARG A 331 13.90 1.49 -1.93
N ALA A 332 13.67 0.79 -3.03
CA ALA A 332 14.42 0.92 -4.26
C ALA A 332 13.48 0.84 -5.47
N ASP A 333 13.62 1.78 -6.40
CA ASP A 333 12.87 1.85 -7.64
C ASP A 333 13.81 1.71 -8.82
N ILE A 334 13.41 0.88 -9.79
CA ILE A 334 14.18 0.53 -10.98
C ILE A 334 13.26 0.65 -12.19
N GLY A 335 13.67 1.46 -13.17
CA GLY A 335 12.90 1.70 -14.39
C GLY A 335 13.10 3.12 -14.88
N ARG A 336 12.57 3.40 -16.07
CA ARG A 336 12.66 4.72 -16.71
C ARG A 336 11.24 5.20 -16.98
N ILE A 337 10.88 6.32 -16.36
CA ILE A 337 9.52 6.85 -16.44
C ILE A 337 9.50 8.35 -16.14
N ASN A 338 8.62 9.08 -16.81
CA ASN A 338 8.23 10.46 -16.48
C ASN A 338 6.70 10.57 -16.47
N TYR A 339 6.14 11.72 -16.07
CA TYR A 339 4.70 12.01 -16.13
C TYR A 339 3.80 10.84 -15.72
N PHE A 340 3.87 10.38 -14.47
CA PHE A 340 3.20 9.13 -14.08
C PHE A 340 2.48 9.26 -12.75
N GLN A 341 1.66 8.27 -12.43
CA GLN A 341 0.98 8.19 -11.14
C GLN A 341 1.56 7.01 -10.35
N GLU A 342 1.94 7.20 -9.08
CA GLU A 342 2.32 6.08 -8.21
C GLU A 342 1.35 5.89 -7.05
N ALA A 343 1.52 4.79 -6.31
CA ALA A 343 0.63 4.40 -5.21
C ALA A 343 -0.86 4.38 -5.62
N LEU A 344 -1.14 3.87 -6.83
CA LEU A 344 -2.48 3.77 -7.43
C LEU A 344 -3.21 5.13 -7.50
N GLY A 345 -2.47 6.16 -7.93
CA GLY A 345 -2.98 7.50 -8.19
C GLY A 345 -2.82 8.48 -7.05
N THR A 346 -2.35 8.06 -5.88
CA THR A 346 -2.24 8.97 -4.73
C THR A 346 -0.99 9.85 -4.73
N VAL A 347 -0.09 9.69 -5.70
CA VAL A 347 1.05 10.58 -5.94
C VAL A 347 1.13 10.78 -7.44
N VAL A 348 1.23 12.04 -7.87
CA VAL A 348 1.36 12.42 -9.26
C VAL A 348 2.77 12.94 -9.47
N TYR A 349 3.54 12.27 -10.32
CA TYR A 349 4.86 12.73 -10.72
C TYR A 349 4.71 13.57 -11.99
N ASN A 350 4.40 14.86 -11.83
CA ASN A 350 4.28 15.80 -12.94
C ASN A 350 5.58 16.58 -13.15
N ILE A 351 6.61 15.88 -13.59
CA ILE A 351 7.91 16.47 -13.91
C ILE A 351 8.39 15.89 -15.25
N PRO A 352 8.88 16.73 -16.19
CA PRO A 352 9.36 16.28 -17.50
C PRO A 352 10.58 15.37 -17.44
N ASP A 353 11.49 15.66 -16.49
CA ASP A 353 12.72 14.91 -16.32
C ASP A 353 12.44 13.45 -15.96
N GLU A 354 13.09 12.54 -16.69
CA GLU A 354 12.87 11.12 -16.56
C GLU A 354 13.53 10.57 -15.29
N LEU A 355 12.75 9.87 -14.46
CA LEU A 355 13.27 9.13 -13.33
C LEU A 355 13.90 7.82 -13.82
N LYS A 356 15.19 7.62 -13.54
CA LYS A 356 15.94 6.39 -13.87
C LYS A 356 16.02 5.40 -12.71
N GLY A 357 15.85 5.91 -11.49
CA GLY A 357 15.87 5.11 -10.28
C GLY A 357 15.72 5.98 -9.04
N ARG A 358 15.28 5.34 -7.95
CA ARG A 358 15.13 5.98 -6.65
C ARG A 358 15.55 5.03 -5.54
N ALA A 359 16.23 5.50 -4.52
CA ALA A 359 16.50 4.77 -3.30
C ALA A 359 16.06 5.60 -2.11
N GLY A 360 15.53 4.97 -1.06
CA GLY A 360 15.06 5.71 0.10
C GLY A 360 15.02 4.91 1.39
N LEU A 361 15.05 5.64 2.50
CA LEU A 361 14.86 5.12 3.85
C LEU A 361 13.78 5.95 4.55
N THR A 362 12.81 5.28 5.17
CA THR A 362 11.77 5.94 5.95
C THR A 362 11.76 5.38 7.37
N LEU A 363 11.86 6.26 8.35
CA LEU A 363 11.68 5.95 9.76
C LEU A 363 10.31 6.47 10.19
N ALA A 364 9.44 5.58 10.69
CA ALA A 364 8.14 5.95 11.22
C ALA A 364 8.03 5.59 12.71
N HIS A 365 7.49 6.51 13.51
CA HIS A 365 7.30 6.34 14.94
C HIS A 365 5.89 6.75 15.38
N TRP A 366 5.22 5.90 16.16
CA TRP A 366 3.88 6.17 16.69
C TRP A 366 3.96 6.80 18.08
N ILE A 367 3.70 8.10 18.15
CA ILE A 367 3.63 8.84 19.41
C ILE A 367 2.42 8.36 20.20
N LYS A 368 2.65 7.89 21.44
CA LYS A 368 1.64 7.28 22.32
C LYS A 368 0.84 6.15 21.65
N GLY A 369 1.42 5.47 20.65
CA GLY A 369 0.76 4.41 19.90
C GLY A 369 -0.39 4.86 18.99
N ARG A 370 -0.54 6.16 18.72
CA ARG A 370 -1.70 6.71 17.99
C ARG A 370 -1.36 7.60 16.80
N HIS A 371 -0.35 8.45 16.95
CA HIS A 371 -0.05 9.49 15.97
C HIS A 371 1.29 9.17 15.32
N PRO A 372 1.31 8.58 14.11
CA PRO A 372 2.55 8.37 13.39
C PRO A 372 3.17 9.72 13.00
N VAL A 373 4.47 9.82 13.21
CA VAL A 373 5.35 10.81 12.60
C VAL A 373 6.39 10.03 11.81
N PHE A 374 6.74 10.51 10.62
CA PHE A 374 7.76 9.87 9.82
C PHE A 374 8.76 10.87 9.26
N LEU A 375 9.96 10.35 9.01
CA LEU A 375 11.06 11.01 8.33
C LEU A 375 11.50 10.13 7.18
N SER A 376 11.56 10.67 5.96
CA SER A 376 12.03 9.96 4.77
C SER A 376 13.22 10.69 4.17
N LEU A 377 14.24 9.93 3.79
CA LEU A 377 15.38 10.37 3.02
C LEU A 377 15.36 9.64 1.70
N GLN A 378 15.46 10.35 0.57
CA GLN A 378 15.50 9.71 -0.74
C GLN A 378 16.59 10.30 -1.63
N LEU A 379 17.07 9.47 -2.53
CA LEU A 379 17.97 9.80 -3.63
C LEU A 379 17.27 9.38 -4.92
N GLU A 380 17.10 10.31 -5.84
CA GLU A 380 16.56 10.12 -7.18
C GLU A 380 17.67 10.34 -8.21
N GLU A 381 17.83 9.41 -9.13
CA GLU A 381 18.66 9.59 -10.33
C GLU A 381 17.74 9.93 -11.51
N LYS A 382 18.00 11.05 -12.17
CA LYS A 382 17.13 11.60 -13.20
C LYS A 382 17.90 12.00 -14.45
N GLU A 383 17.24 11.95 -15.60
CA GLU A 383 17.75 12.46 -16.87
C GLU A 383 16.99 13.74 -17.25
N ARG A 384 17.71 14.82 -17.57
CA ARG A 384 17.08 16.06 -18.01
C ARG A 384 16.42 15.87 -19.37
N TRP A 385 15.17 16.31 -19.50
CA TRP A 385 14.46 16.22 -20.78
C TRP A 385 15.12 17.06 -21.89
N ALA A 386 15.68 18.22 -21.54
CA ALA A 386 16.24 19.17 -22.49
C ALA A 386 17.68 18.82 -22.95
N THR A 387 18.51 18.26 -22.06
CA THR A 387 19.94 18.03 -22.34
C THR A 387 20.34 16.56 -22.36
N LEU A 388 19.45 15.65 -21.96
CA LEU A 388 19.71 14.21 -21.77
C LEU A 388 20.81 13.90 -20.74
N GLU A 389 21.19 14.89 -19.95
CA GLU A 389 22.23 14.72 -18.95
C GLU A 389 21.66 14.21 -17.63
N THR A 390 22.36 13.24 -17.02
CA THR A 390 21.96 12.68 -15.72
C THR A 390 22.35 13.59 -14.56
N TYR A 391 21.45 13.71 -13.57
CA TYR A 391 21.69 14.40 -12.31
C TYR A 391 21.04 13.67 -11.14
N ARG A 392 21.34 14.11 -9.91
CA ARG A 392 20.76 13.52 -8.70
C ARG A 392 19.99 14.55 -7.90
N HIS A 393 18.82 14.15 -7.43
CA HIS A 393 18.05 14.85 -6.41
C HIS A 393 18.13 14.09 -5.10
N TYR A 394 18.39 14.81 -4.03
CA TYR A 394 18.24 14.30 -2.67
C TYR A 394 16.99 14.93 -2.08
N SER A 395 16.22 14.17 -1.31
CA SER A 395 15.02 14.68 -0.65
C SER A 395 14.99 14.34 0.83
N LEU A 396 14.40 15.26 1.59
CA LEU A 396 14.02 15.09 2.97
C LEU A 396 12.51 15.35 3.07
N THR A 397 11.77 14.36 3.56
CA THR A 397 10.34 14.49 3.83
C THR A 397 10.05 14.26 5.30
N ILE A 398 9.25 15.13 5.90
CA ILE A 398 8.66 14.94 7.22
C ILE A 398 7.15 14.97 7.10
N GLY A 399 6.47 14.13 7.88
CA GLY A 399 5.02 14.15 7.90
C GLY A 399 4.42 13.49 9.13
N SER A 400 3.13 13.71 9.31
CA SER A 400 2.37 13.12 10.41
C SER A 400 0.92 12.90 10.04
N LEU A 401 0.31 11.90 10.67
CA LEU A 401 -1.13 11.70 10.69
C LEU A 401 -1.64 11.77 12.12
N ILE A 402 -2.69 12.57 12.32
CA ILE A 402 -3.36 12.78 13.59
C ILE A 402 -4.78 12.22 13.47
N ASN A 403 -5.04 11.13 14.18
CA ASN A 403 -6.40 10.64 14.37
C ASN A 403 -7.10 11.48 15.45
N LEU A 404 -8.22 12.11 15.09
CA LEU A 404 -8.98 13.00 15.97
C LEU A 404 -10.09 12.31 16.79
N ARG A 405 -10.31 10.99 16.64
CA ARG A 405 -11.39 10.26 17.30
C ARG A 405 -10.96 8.99 18.03
#